data_AF-A0A1A8H7E5-F1
#
_entry.id   AF-A0A1A8H7E5-F1
#
_cell.length_a   1.000
_cell.length_b   1.000
_cell.length_c   1.000
_cell.angle_alpha   90.00
_cell.angle_beta   90.00
_cell.angle_gamma   90.00
#
_symmetry.space_group_name_H-M   'P 1'
#
loop_
_entity.id
_entity.type
_entity.pdbx_description
1 polymer ?
#
loop_
_entity_poly.entity_id
_entity_poly.type
_entity_poly.pdbx_seq_one_letter_code
_entity_poly.pdbx_strand_id
1 'polypeptide(L)'
;EDRIHQGSLGTLKVMDRQVWRSALEAGNYQLLCFDDKDGVRMKNQAEAVEVESSRLRDRLQELKSTSGISGSGTPQVVSTSVQILAQALSHIEQGIDRRFLKPPLGDEDSKKDQKIKKNKKKEDDQASDDGGSDSGRVIKTVLERWRESLQSCSSLSQVFVHLSSLERSILWSRSILNARCRICRRKGDADNMLLCDGCERGHHTHCLRPQLKAVPDGDWFCPDCRPKQRSSRIPSRQRSS
;
A
#
# COMPACT_ATOMS: atom_id res chain seq x y z
N GLU A 1 -7.33 -7.35 0.61
CA GLU A 1 -5.96 -7.84 0.41
C GLU A 1 -5.85 -8.63 -0.90
N ASP A 2 -6.57 -9.75 -1.09
CA ASP A 2 -6.53 -10.55 -2.33
C ASP A 2 -6.63 -9.72 -3.62
N ARG A 3 -7.60 -8.81 -3.70
CA ARG A 3 -7.80 -7.94 -4.88
C ARG A 3 -6.63 -7.00 -5.16
N ILE A 4 -5.88 -6.62 -4.13
CA ILE A 4 -4.70 -5.75 -4.25
C ILE A 4 -3.52 -6.59 -4.76
N HIS A 5 -3.33 -7.77 -4.16
CA HIS A 5 -2.26 -8.71 -4.55
C HIS A 5 -2.45 -9.25 -5.97
N GLN A 6 -3.62 -9.82 -6.28
CA GLN A 6 -3.97 -10.27 -7.63
C GLN A 6 -4.03 -9.11 -8.63
N GLY A 7 -4.40 -7.91 -8.15
CA GLY A 7 -4.42 -6.68 -8.92
C GLY A 7 -3.05 -6.10 -9.24
N SER A 8 -1.98 -6.63 -8.63
CA SER A 8 -0.62 -6.08 -8.65
C SER A 8 -0.58 -4.57 -8.41
N LEU A 9 -1.48 -4.08 -7.54
CA LEU A 9 -1.55 -2.67 -7.13
C LEU A 9 -0.50 -2.32 -6.06
N GLY A 10 0.24 -3.33 -5.63
CA GLY A 10 1.32 -3.24 -4.67
C GLY A 10 1.55 -4.59 -4.00
N THR A 11 2.43 -4.60 -3.00
CA THR A 11 2.82 -5.80 -2.28
C THR A 11 2.66 -5.55 -0.79
N LEU A 12 1.96 -6.45 -0.11
CA LEU A 12 1.76 -6.37 1.33
C LEU A 12 3.13 -6.41 2.03
N LYS A 13 3.43 -5.39 2.83
CA LYS A 13 4.71 -5.26 3.55
C LYS A 13 4.62 -5.96 4.90
N VAL A 14 4.49 -7.29 4.87
CA VAL A 14 4.44 -8.15 6.06
C VAL A 14 5.37 -9.34 5.86
N MET A 15 5.82 -9.96 6.96
CA MET A 15 6.78 -11.07 6.97
C MET A 15 6.44 -12.19 5.98
N ASP A 16 5.22 -12.71 6.04
CA ASP A 16 4.66 -13.64 5.05
C ASP A 16 3.15 -13.40 4.92
N ARG A 17 2.67 -13.30 3.67
CA ARG A 17 1.26 -12.99 3.37
C ARG A 17 0.29 -14.07 3.87
N GLN A 18 0.66 -15.34 3.74
CA GLN A 18 -0.19 -16.47 4.11
C GLN A 18 -0.25 -16.57 5.63
N VAL A 19 0.89 -16.49 6.31
CA VAL A 19 0.98 -16.44 7.79
C VAL A 19 0.19 -15.26 8.34
N TRP A 20 0.34 -14.08 7.74
CA TRP A 20 -0.40 -12.87 8.14
C TRP A 20 -1.92 -13.08 8.04
N ARG A 21 -2.38 -13.69 6.95
CA ARG A 21 -3.81 -13.99 6.75
C ARG A 21 -4.33 -15.02 7.75
N SER A 22 -3.61 -16.13 7.91
CA SER A 22 -3.99 -17.18 8.86
C SER A 22 -4.03 -16.65 10.30
N ALA A 23 -3.11 -15.75 10.66
CA ALA A 23 -3.12 -15.09 11.97
C ALA A 23 -4.38 -14.23 12.18
N LEU A 24 -4.82 -13.48 11.16
CA LEU A 24 -6.06 -12.70 11.24
C LEU A 24 -7.31 -13.57 11.35
N GLU A 25 -7.39 -14.64 10.56
CA GLU A 25 -8.52 -15.58 10.56
C GLU A 25 -8.62 -16.35 11.89
N ALA A 26 -7.48 -16.69 12.50
CA ALA A 26 -7.42 -17.37 13.79
C ALA A 26 -7.59 -16.42 14.99
N GLY A 27 -7.58 -15.10 14.79
CA GLY A 27 -7.53 -14.12 15.89
C GLY A 27 -6.18 -14.08 16.63
N ASN A 28 -5.13 -14.68 16.04
CA ASN A 28 -3.78 -14.80 16.60
C ASN A 28 -2.92 -13.58 16.24
N TYR A 29 -3.41 -12.44 16.68
CA TYR A 29 -2.94 -11.13 16.30
C TYR A 29 -1.54 -10.74 16.81
N GLN A 30 -1.04 -11.41 17.85
CA GLN A 30 0.32 -11.18 18.38
C GLN A 30 1.40 -11.46 17.33
N LEU A 31 1.13 -12.37 16.38
CA LEU A 31 2.01 -12.68 15.25
C LEU A 31 2.15 -11.52 14.26
N LEU A 32 1.27 -10.51 14.34
CA LEU A 32 1.25 -9.35 13.45
C LEU A 32 2.06 -8.17 14.00
N CYS A 33 2.47 -8.23 15.27
CA CYS A 33 3.08 -7.12 16.01
C CYS A 33 4.60 -7.27 16.23
N PHE A 34 5.26 -8.29 15.65
CA PHE A 34 6.70 -8.41 15.77
C PHE A 34 7.40 -7.37 14.89
N ASP A 35 7.71 -6.22 15.51
CA ASP A 35 8.74 -5.30 15.06
C ASP A 35 10.09 -6.01 15.07
N ASP A 36 10.84 -5.84 13.98
CA ASP A 36 12.18 -6.39 13.71
C ASP A 36 13.27 -5.71 14.57
N LYS A 37 13.03 -5.53 15.88
CA LYS A 37 13.99 -4.92 16.80
C LYS A 37 14.76 -5.89 17.68
N ASP A 38 14.28 -7.10 17.86
CA ASP A 38 14.99 -8.13 18.61
C ASP A 38 15.28 -9.33 17.71
N GLY A 39 16.52 -9.38 17.21
CA GLY A 39 17.05 -10.42 16.32
C GLY A 39 17.17 -11.80 16.99
N VAL A 40 16.06 -12.37 17.43
CA VAL A 40 15.97 -13.77 17.84
C VAL A 40 15.25 -14.55 16.76
N ARG A 41 16.05 -15.11 15.86
CA ARG A 41 15.65 -16.16 14.93
C ARG A 41 15.20 -17.39 15.72
N MET A 42 13.92 -17.51 16.02
CA MET A 42 13.33 -18.79 16.45
C MET A 42 12.90 -19.59 15.22
N LYS A 43 13.54 -20.75 15.08
CA LYS A 43 13.20 -21.77 14.08
C LYS A 43 11.78 -22.28 14.34
N ASN A 44 11.05 -22.47 13.25
CA ASN A 44 9.79 -23.19 13.15
C ASN A 44 9.67 -24.35 14.15
N GLN A 45 8.61 -24.30 14.96
CA GLN A 45 7.89 -25.52 15.32
C GLN A 45 6.40 -25.21 15.29
N ALA A 46 5.78 -25.64 14.20
CA ALA A 46 4.35 -25.78 14.11
C ALA A 46 3.96 -26.98 14.97
N GLU A 47 3.57 -26.74 16.22
CA GLU A 47 2.75 -27.69 16.96
C GLU A 47 1.43 -27.01 17.28
N ALA A 48 0.37 -27.64 16.76
CA ALA A 48 -1.01 -27.22 16.86
C ALA A 48 -1.44 -27.15 18.33
N VAL A 49 -1.76 -25.95 18.81
CA VAL A 49 -2.50 -25.74 20.05
C VAL A 49 -3.98 -25.62 19.70
N GLU A 50 -4.66 -26.75 19.53
CA GLU A 50 -6.12 -26.83 19.33
C GLU A 50 -6.94 -26.65 20.63
N VAL A 51 -6.31 -26.38 21.78
CA VAL A 51 -7.00 -26.48 23.09
C VAL A 51 -7.47 -25.13 23.68
N GLU A 52 -7.21 -24.00 23.03
CA GLU A 52 -7.62 -22.66 23.54
C GLU A 52 -8.79 -22.01 22.76
N SER A 53 -9.25 -22.60 21.67
CA SER A 53 -10.31 -22.03 20.80
C SER A 53 -11.73 -22.25 21.34
N SER A 54 -11.93 -23.26 22.19
CA SER A 54 -13.22 -23.56 22.82
C SER A 54 -13.55 -22.59 23.97
N ARG A 55 -12.55 -22.22 24.80
CA ARG A 55 -12.76 -21.32 25.95
C ARG A 55 -13.02 -19.86 25.55
N LEU A 56 -12.45 -19.40 24.44
CA LEU A 56 -12.67 -18.03 23.95
C LEU A 56 -13.99 -17.85 23.20
N ARG A 57 -14.54 -18.92 22.60
CA ARG A 57 -15.87 -18.89 21.97
C ARG A 57 -16.99 -18.76 23.00
N ASP A 58 -16.86 -19.41 24.16
CA ASP A 58 -17.85 -19.30 25.26
C ASP A 58 -17.95 -17.87 25.81
N ARG A 59 -16.83 -17.16 25.96
CA ARG A 59 -16.82 -15.78 26.45
C ARG A 59 -17.43 -14.76 25.49
N LEU A 60 -17.43 -15.03 24.19
CA LEU A 60 -18.07 -14.16 23.20
C LEU A 60 -19.60 -14.31 23.20
N GLN A 61 -20.11 -15.42 23.74
CA GLN A 61 -21.54 -15.68 23.85
C GLN A 61 -22.15 -15.06 25.13
N GLU A 62 -21.36 -14.89 26.20
CA GLU A 62 -21.77 -14.20 27.44
C GLU A 62 -21.94 -12.67 27.29
N LEU A 63 -21.29 -12.04 26.31
CA LEU A 63 -21.35 -10.58 26.10
C LEU A 63 -22.59 -10.11 25.31
N LYS A 64 -23.53 -11.00 24.98
CA LYS A 64 -24.80 -10.64 24.32
C LYS A 64 -25.92 -10.21 25.27
N SER A 65 -25.66 -10.19 26.58
CA SER A 65 -26.69 -9.99 27.60
C SER A 65 -26.41 -8.86 28.57
N THR A 66 -26.00 -7.67 28.11
CA THR A 66 -26.14 -6.45 28.92
C THR A 66 -26.43 -5.23 28.03
N SER A 67 -27.70 -5.07 27.64
CA SER A 67 -28.23 -3.75 27.29
C SER A 67 -28.55 -3.01 28.60
N GLY A 68 -27.85 -1.92 28.90
CA GLY A 68 -28.23 -1.06 30.02
C GLY A 68 -27.21 0.00 30.44
N ILE A 69 -27.49 1.25 30.05
CA ILE A 69 -27.41 2.49 30.87
C ILE A 69 -26.05 3.22 31.03
N SER A 70 -26.09 4.47 30.53
CA SER A 70 -25.53 5.75 31.00
C SER A 70 -24.07 5.92 31.47
N GLY A 71 -23.35 6.76 30.71
CA GLY A 71 -22.71 7.99 31.20
C GLY A 71 -21.88 7.95 32.48
N SER A 72 -20.59 7.63 32.36
CA SER A 72 -19.48 8.37 33.01
C SER A 72 -18.15 7.85 32.45
N GLY A 73 -17.16 8.74 32.30
CA GLY A 73 -15.88 8.50 31.63
C GLY A 73 -14.98 7.49 32.36
N THR A 74 -15.25 6.20 32.15
CA THR A 74 -14.29 5.12 32.36
C THR A 74 -13.50 4.92 31.06
N PRO A 75 -12.18 4.66 31.11
CA PRO A 75 -11.44 4.32 29.90
C PRO A 75 -12.05 3.03 29.35
N GLN A 76 -12.81 3.12 28.26
CA GLN A 76 -13.22 1.91 27.55
C GLN A 76 -11.93 1.19 27.18
N VAL A 77 -11.74 -0.01 27.72
CA VAL A 77 -10.74 -0.94 27.22
C VAL A 77 -11.09 -1.15 25.77
N VAL A 78 -10.39 -0.45 24.88
CA VAL A 78 -10.56 -0.62 23.44
C VAL A 78 -10.37 -2.10 23.18
N SER A 79 -11.40 -2.72 22.61
CA SER A 79 -11.36 -4.16 22.35
C SER A 79 -10.10 -4.45 21.55
N THR A 80 -9.25 -5.35 22.03
CA THR A 80 -7.96 -5.69 21.41
C THR A 80 -8.16 -6.01 19.91
N SER A 81 -9.29 -6.63 19.55
CA SER A 81 -9.69 -6.87 18.16
C SER A 81 -9.82 -5.61 17.30
N VAL A 82 -10.31 -4.49 17.83
CA VAL A 82 -10.41 -3.22 17.09
C VAL A 82 -9.02 -2.68 16.76
N GLN A 83 -8.12 -2.68 17.73
CA GLN A 83 -6.73 -2.22 17.54
C GLN A 83 -6.04 -3.04 16.46
N ILE A 84 -6.23 -4.36 16.47
CA ILE A 84 -5.57 -5.22 15.50
C ILE A 84 -6.16 -5.05 14.10
N LEU A 85 -7.49 -4.94 13.98
CA LEU A 85 -8.10 -4.67 12.68
C LEU A 85 -7.64 -3.31 12.12
N ALA A 86 -7.44 -2.31 12.98
CA ALA A 86 -6.86 -1.03 12.59
C ALA A 86 -5.41 -1.18 12.08
N GLN A 87 -4.59 -1.97 12.78
CA GLN A 87 -3.21 -2.24 12.35
C GLN A 87 -3.16 -3.05 11.04
N ALA A 88 -4.01 -4.06 10.89
CA ALA A 88 -4.12 -4.84 9.67
C ALA A 88 -4.52 -3.97 8.47
N LEU A 89 -5.46 -3.05 8.67
CA LEU A 89 -5.85 -2.08 7.65
C LEU A 89 -4.69 -1.12 7.30
N SER A 90 -3.88 -0.73 8.28
CA SER A 90 -2.66 0.06 8.03
C SER A 90 -1.65 -0.71 7.18
N HIS A 91 -1.42 -2.01 7.45
CA HIS A 91 -0.52 -2.83 6.64
C HIS A 91 -1.01 -2.96 5.19
N ILE A 92 -2.32 -3.13 4.99
CA ILE A 92 -2.93 -3.13 3.66
C ILE A 92 -2.65 -1.81 2.93
N GLU A 93 -2.90 -0.67 3.57
CA GLU A 93 -2.68 0.64 2.96
C GLU A 93 -1.20 0.87 2.61
N GLN A 94 -0.27 0.52 3.50
CA GLN A 94 1.18 0.63 3.25
C GLN A 94 1.68 -0.28 2.12
N GLY A 95 0.94 -1.35 1.83
CA GLY A 95 1.22 -2.26 0.73
C GLY A 95 0.75 -1.76 -0.63
N ILE A 96 -0.10 -0.72 -0.70
CA ILE A 96 -0.58 -0.15 -1.95
C ILE A 96 0.40 0.94 -2.42
N ASP A 97 0.82 0.91 -3.69
CA ASP A 97 1.63 1.99 -4.24
C ASP A 97 0.79 3.28 -4.33
N ARG A 98 1.36 4.39 -3.85
CA ARG A 98 0.70 5.71 -3.82
C ARG A 98 0.15 6.14 -5.18
N ARG A 99 0.75 5.71 -6.29
CA ARG A 99 0.26 6.01 -7.65
C ARG A 99 -1.13 5.44 -7.95
N PHE A 100 -1.57 4.44 -7.17
CA PHE A 100 -2.90 3.84 -7.28
C PHE A 100 -3.89 4.40 -6.25
N LEU A 101 -3.51 5.42 -5.49
CA LEU A 101 -4.42 6.16 -4.63
C LEU A 101 -4.88 7.43 -5.34
N LYS A 102 -6.18 7.71 -5.26
CA LYS A 102 -6.83 8.96 -5.67
C LYS A 102 -7.38 9.68 -4.43
N PRO A 103 -7.84 10.93 -4.55
CA PRO A 103 -8.44 11.64 -3.42
C PRO A 103 -9.58 10.86 -2.78
N PRO A 104 -9.75 10.98 -1.46
CA PRO A 104 -9.03 11.90 -0.56
C PRO A 104 -7.64 11.43 -0.09
N LEU A 105 -7.26 10.16 -0.29
CA LEU A 105 -6.03 9.59 0.29
C LEU A 105 -4.80 9.64 -0.63
N GLY A 106 -5.01 9.81 -1.93
CA GLY A 106 -3.96 10.07 -2.91
C GLY A 106 -3.85 11.56 -3.27
N ASP A 107 -2.71 11.92 -3.84
CA ASP A 107 -2.44 13.26 -4.34
C ASP A 107 -3.05 13.42 -5.76
N GLU A 108 -3.88 14.44 -6.01
CA GLU A 108 -4.33 14.78 -7.38
C GLU A 108 -3.11 15.22 -8.19
N ASP A 109 -2.61 14.37 -9.08
CA ASP A 109 -1.60 14.64 -10.10
C ASP A 109 -0.49 15.62 -9.67
N SER A 110 0.67 15.04 -9.32
CA SER A 110 1.93 15.66 -8.84
C SER A 110 2.49 16.83 -9.69
N LYS A 111 1.81 17.26 -10.74
CA LYS A 111 2.10 18.45 -11.55
C LYS A 111 1.70 19.76 -10.86
N LYS A 112 0.70 19.76 -9.96
CA LYS A 112 0.27 20.99 -9.27
C LYS A 112 1.17 21.37 -8.08
N ASP A 113 1.65 20.38 -7.33
CA ASP A 113 2.49 20.61 -6.15
C ASP A 113 3.92 21.08 -6.45
N GLN A 114 4.49 20.68 -7.60
CA GLN A 114 5.77 21.24 -8.03
C GLN A 114 5.65 22.75 -8.30
N LYS A 115 4.49 23.23 -8.75
CA LYS A 115 4.24 24.66 -8.97
C LYS A 115 4.07 25.42 -7.65
N ILE A 116 3.45 24.81 -6.65
CA ILE A 116 3.23 25.41 -5.31
C ILE A 116 4.53 25.46 -4.50
N LYS A 117 5.33 24.38 -4.48
CA LYS A 117 6.66 24.37 -3.83
C LYS A 117 7.65 25.34 -4.50
N LYS A 118 7.57 25.50 -5.83
CA LYS A 118 8.41 26.45 -6.58
C LYS A 118 7.99 27.91 -6.37
N ASN A 119 6.70 28.18 -6.14
CA ASN A 119 6.23 29.51 -5.75
C ASN A 119 6.60 29.86 -4.30
N LYS A 120 6.46 28.92 -3.35
CA LYS A 120 6.81 29.17 -1.94
C LYS A 120 8.31 29.43 -1.72
N LYS A 121 9.19 28.75 -2.49
CA LYS A 121 10.63 29.04 -2.47
C LYS A 121 10.99 30.40 -3.10
N LYS A 122 10.12 31.00 -3.92
CA LYS A 122 10.38 32.27 -4.60
C LYS A 122 9.93 33.49 -3.80
N GLU A 123 9.09 33.31 -2.79
CA GLU A 123 8.61 34.38 -1.89
C GLU A 123 9.50 34.53 -0.63
N ASP A 124 10.25 33.51 -0.22
CA ASP A 124 11.15 33.55 0.95
C ASP A 124 12.49 34.27 0.69
N ASP A 125 12.85 34.52 -0.57
CA ASP A 125 14.08 35.26 -0.91
C ASP A 125 13.90 36.80 -0.85
N GLN A 126 12.79 37.31 -0.29
CA GLN A 126 12.46 38.74 -0.26
C GLN A 126 12.00 39.32 1.08
N ALA A 127 12.14 38.61 2.20
CA ALA A 127 11.83 39.15 3.52
C ALA A 127 13.04 39.08 4.47
N SER A 128 13.53 40.26 4.82
CA SER A 128 14.57 40.54 5.80
C SER A 128 14.11 40.23 7.24
N ASP A 129 15.06 39.73 8.05
CA ASP A 129 15.27 39.98 9.48
C ASP A 129 14.05 40.21 10.38
N ASP A 130 13.59 39.17 11.09
CA ASP A 130 13.22 39.27 12.51
C ASP A 130 13.18 37.89 13.18
N GLY A 131 13.73 37.80 14.39
CA GLY A 131 13.89 36.58 15.16
C GLY A 131 12.58 36.10 15.78
N GLY A 132 12.00 35.03 15.23
CA GLY A 132 10.87 34.32 15.81
C GLY A 132 11.07 32.81 15.70
N SER A 133 11.25 32.15 16.85
CA SER A 133 11.30 30.69 16.98
C SER A 133 9.92 30.07 16.70
N ASP A 134 9.48 30.07 15.43
CA ASP A 134 8.30 29.33 14.99
C ASP A 134 8.67 27.84 14.92
N SER A 135 8.34 27.13 16.00
CA SER A 135 8.42 25.67 16.04
C SER A 135 7.52 25.10 14.94
N GLY A 136 8.14 24.74 13.82
CA GLY A 136 7.49 24.37 12.57
C GLY A 136 6.32 23.42 12.76
N ARG A 137 5.10 23.91 12.49
CA ARG A 137 3.93 23.04 12.30
C ARG A 137 4.15 22.21 11.04
N VAL A 138 4.51 20.95 11.22
CA VAL A 138 4.52 19.95 10.14
C VAL A 138 3.10 19.85 9.58
N ILE A 139 2.88 20.34 8.36
CA ILE A 139 1.58 20.23 7.68
C ILE A 139 1.39 18.77 7.28
N LYS A 140 0.56 18.05 8.05
CA LYS A 140 0.21 16.66 7.76
C LYS A 140 -0.69 16.56 6.53
N THR A 141 -0.39 15.60 5.66
CA THR A 141 -1.23 15.19 4.52
C THR A 141 -2.54 14.55 4.98
N VAL A 142 -3.52 14.46 4.09
CA VAL A 142 -4.79 13.78 4.38
C VAL A 142 -4.57 12.31 4.72
N LEU A 143 -3.64 11.64 4.03
CA LEU A 143 -3.28 10.26 4.31
C LEU A 143 -2.66 10.09 5.70
N GLU A 144 -1.76 10.98 6.12
CA GLU A 144 -1.16 10.94 7.47
C GLU A 144 -2.23 11.12 8.55
N ARG A 145 -3.14 12.07 8.37
CA ARG A 145 -4.27 12.26 9.31
C ARG A 145 -5.20 11.04 9.34
N TRP A 146 -5.44 10.42 8.18
CA TRP A 146 -6.21 9.19 8.10
C TRP A 146 -5.53 8.04 8.86
N ARG A 147 -4.20 7.91 8.75
CA ARG A 147 -3.41 6.90 9.48
C ARG A 147 -3.49 7.11 10.99
N GLU A 148 -3.33 8.34 11.46
CA GLU A 148 -3.42 8.68 12.89
C GLU A 148 -4.82 8.42 13.45
N SER A 149 -5.87 8.79 12.69
CA SER A 149 -7.25 8.51 13.06
C SER A 149 -7.58 7.01 13.05
N LEU A 150 -6.97 6.25 12.16
CA LEU A 150 -7.13 4.79 12.15
C LEU A 150 -6.52 4.16 13.41
N GLN A 151 -5.35 4.62 13.83
CA GLN A 151 -4.68 4.11 15.05
C GLN A 151 -5.42 4.47 16.35
N SER A 152 -6.25 5.50 16.34
CA SER A 152 -7.07 5.90 17.50
C SER A 152 -8.49 5.31 17.50
N CYS A 153 -8.80 4.39 16.58
CA CYS A 153 -10.11 3.73 16.54
C CYS A 153 -10.39 2.93 17.83
N SER A 154 -11.53 3.20 18.44
CA SER A 154 -12.05 2.52 19.64
C SER A 154 -13.26 1.61 19.34
N SER A 155 -13.78 1.63 18.11
CA SER A 155 -14.92 0.82 17.69
C SER A 155 -14.75 0.21 16.29
N LEU A 156 -15.43 -0.92 16.05
CA LEU A 156 -15.48 -1.56 14.72
C LEU A 156 -16.06 -0.64 13.65
N SER A 157 -17.03 0.20 14.00
CA SER A 157 -17.65 1.18 13.08
C SER A 157 -16.63 2.19 12.57
N GLN A 158 -15.71 2.67 13.42
CA GLN A 158 -14.64 3.58 12.99
C GLN A 158 -13.68 2.88 12.03
N VAL A 159 -13.23 1.65 12.36
CA VAL A 159 -12.37 0.85 11.47
C VAL A 159 -13.05 0.63 10.12
N PHE A 160 -14.35 0.33 10.12
CA PHE A 160 -15.13 0.14 8.89
C PHE A 160 -15.22 1.42 8.04
N VAL A 161 -15.37 2.59 8.67
CA VAL A 161 -15.36 3.89 7.96
C VAL A 161 -14.00 4.13 7.31
N HIS A 162 -12.91 3.84 8.01
CA HIS A 162 -11.56 3.94 7.45
C HIS A 162 -11.34 2.95 6.30
N LEU A 163 -11.78 1.70 6.44
CA LEU A 163 -11.74 0.70 5.37
C LEU A 163 -12.49 1.21 4.13
N SER A 164 -13.72 1.68 4.32
CA SER A 164 -14.56 2.21 3.25
C SER A 164 -13.93 3.45 2.59
N SER A 165 -13.21 4.28 3.35
CA SER A 165 -12.46 5.43 2.83
C SER A 165 -11.28 4.99 1.97
N LEU A 166 -10.52 3.98 2.43
CA LEU A 166 -9.42 3.40 1.67
C LEU A 166 -9.92 2.75 0.37
N GLU A 167 -10.92 1.89 0.45
CA GLU A 167 -11.48 1.19 -0.73
C GLU A 167 -11.96 2.15 -1.82
N ARG A 168 -12.60 3.25 -1.43
CA ARG A 168 -13.04 4.29 -2.37
C ARG A 168 -11.89 5.09 -2.97
N SER A 169 -10.76 5.16 -2.27
CA SER A 169 -9.56 5.89 -2.72
C SER A 169 -8.65 5.05 -3.61
N ILE A 170 -8.88 3.75 -3.76
CA ILE A 170 -8.07 2.88 -4.62
C ILE A 170 -8.55 2.97 -6.08
N LEU A 171 -7.59 3.16 -7.00
CA LEU A 171 -7.81 3.15 -8.45
C LEU A 171 -7.87 1.71 -9.00
N TRP A 172 -8.94 0.98 -8.67
CA TRP A 172 -9.15 -0.41 -9.12
C TRP A 172 -9.10 -0.60 -10.65
N SER A 173 -9.43 0.44 -11.42
CA SER A 173 -9.36 0.43 -12.89
C SER A 173 -7.94 0.32 -13.44
N ARG A 174 -6.92 0.73 -12.67
CA ARG A 174 -5.50 0.62 -13.03
C ARG A 174 -4.84 -0.70 -12.59
N SER A 175 -5.61 -1.61 -11.99
CA SER A 175 -5.12 -2.94 -11.65
C SER A 175 -4.77 -3.76 -12.89
N ILE A 176 -3.82 -4.68 -12.73
CA ILE A 176 -3.41 -5.60 -13.80
C ILE A 176 -4.58 -6.47 -14.28
N LEU A 177 -5.52 -6.79 -13.39
CA LEU A 177 -6.76 -7.53 -13.70
C LEU A 177 -7.64 -6.80 -14.71
N ASN A 178 -7.56 -5.47 -14.75
CA ASN A 178 -8.30 -4.63 -15.69
C ASN A 178 -7.48 -4.22 -16.92
N ALA A 179 -6.18 -4.50 -16.92
CA ALA A 179 -5.28 -4.14 -18.01
C ALA A 179 -5.57 -4.95 -19.28
N ARG A 180 -5.40 -4.29 -20.43
CA ARG A 180 -5.50 -4.90 -21.75
C ARG A 180 -4.12 -4.96 -22.38
N CYS A 181 -3.78 -6.12 -22.93
CA CYS A 181 -2.53 -6.26 -23.66
C CYS A 181 -2.48 -5.31 -24.86
N ARG A 182 -1.37 -4.58 -25.01
CA ARG A 182 -1.17 -3.68 -26.16
C ARG A 182 -0.93 -4.38 -27.48
N ILE A 183 -0.72 -5.68 -27.49
CA ILE A 183 -0.45 -6.45 -28.71
C ILE A 183 -1.71 -7.21 -29.12
N CYS A 184 -2.22 -8.11 -28.27
CA CYS A 184 -3.39 -8.93 -28.59
C CYS A 184 -4.75 -8.27 -28.27
N ARG A 185 -4.76 -7.11 -27.59
CA ARG A 185 -5.96 -6.36 -27.16
C ARG A 185 -6.92 -7.10 -26.21
N ARG A 186 -6.54 -8.28 -25.72
CA ARG A 186 -7.33 -9.07 -24.77
C ARG A 186 -6.98 -8.72 -23.31
N LYS A 187 -7.94 -8.97 -22.41
CA LYS A 187 -7.75 -9.02 -20.95
C LYS A 187 -7.45 -10.46 -20.52
N GLY A 188 -7.09 -10.66 -19.25
CA GLY A 188 -6.82 -11.98 -18.66
C GLY A 188 -5.34 -12.33 -18.62
N ASP A 189 -4.99 -13.46 -18.00
CA ASP A 189 -3.62 -13.94 -17.81
C ASP A 189 -2.72 -12.91 -17.09
N ALA A 190 -3.19 -12.44 -15.94
CA ALA A 190 -2.52 -11.46 -15.10
C ALA A 190 -1.13 -11.95 -14.64
N ASP A 191 -1.01 -13.24 -14.35
CA ASP A 191 0.24 -13.88 -13.90
C ASP A 191 1.36 -13.78 -14.96
N ASN A 192 0.99 -13.70 -16.24
CA ASN A 192 1.91 -13.53 -17.35
C ASN A 192 1.77 -12.14 -18.01
N MET A 193 1.27 -11.14 -17.28
CA MET A 193 1.15 -9.77 -17.78
C MET A 193 2.15 -8.84 -17.08
N LEU A 194 2.66 -7.87 -17.84
CA LEU A 194 3.59 -6.84 -17.41
C LEU A 194 2.94 -5.47 -17.59
N LEU A 195 3.11 -4.59 -16.61
CA LEU A 195 2.83 -3.17 -16.76
C LEU A 195 4.15 -2.44 -17.02
N CYS A 196 4.15 -1.51 -17.97
CA CYS A 196 5.31 -0.66 -18.23
C CYS A 196 5.45 0.41 -17.14
N ASP A 197 6.60 0.57 -16.51
CA ASP A 197 6.80 1.60 -15.47
C ASP A 197 6.77 3.04 -15.99
N GLY A 198 6.94 3.22 -17.31
CA GLY A 198 6.88 4.54 -17.96
C GLY A 198 5.49 4.98 -18.44
N CYS A 199 4.59 4.04 -18.76
CA CYS A 199 3.27 4.36 -19.33
C CYS A 199 2.11 3.50 -18.84
N GLU A 200 2.37 2.56 -17.94
CA GLU A 200 1.41 1.66 -17.27
C GLU A 200 0.59 0.78 -18.20
N ARG A 201 1.04 0.61 -19.44
CA ARG A 201 0.36 -0.23 -20.43
C ARG A 201 0.70 -1.69 -20.23
N GLY A 202 -0.34 -2.52 -20.20
CA GLY A 202 -0.25 -3.99 -20.09
C GLY A 202 0.31 -4.67 -21.34
N HIS A 203 1.19 -5.65 -21.16
CA HIS A 203 1.73 -6.53 -22.19
C HIS A 203 1.85 -7.95 -21.64
N HIS A 204 1.32 -8.96 -22.35
CA HIS A 204 1.60 -10.34 -21.97
C HIS A 204 3.04 -10.69 -22.31
N THR A 205 3.70 -11.46 -21.44
CA THR A 205 5.07 -11.98 -21.63
C THR A 205 5.19 -12.74 -22.96
N HIS A 206 4.16 -13.51 -23.32
CA HIS A 206 4.08 -14.31 -24.55
C HIS A 206 3.76 -13.50 -25.81
N CYS A 207 3.17 -12.31 -25.67
CA CYS A 207 2.90 -11.43 -26.81
C CYS A 207 4.13 -10.62 -27.25
N LEU A 208 5.13 -10.47 -26.38
CA LEU A 208 6.35 -9.70 -26.67
C LEU A 208 7.26 -10.40 -27.67
N ARG A 209 8.11 -9.61 -28.33
CA ARG A 209 9.16 -10.06 -29.26
C ARG A 209 10.49 -9.40 -28.86
N PRO A 210 11.50 -10.17 -28.41
CA PRO A 210 11.44 -11.62 -28.09
C PRO A 210 10.46 -11.94 -26.95
N GLN A 211 9.94 -13.17 -26.92
CA GLN A 211 9.04 -13.63 -25.86
C GLN A 211 9.79 -13.72 -24.54
N LEU A 212 9.16 -13.23 -23.46
CA LEU A 212 9.69 -13.40 -22.11
C LEU A 212 9.13 -14.70 -21.51
N LYS A 213 10.01 -15.47 -20.85
CA LYS A 213 9.63 -16.73 -20.17
C LYS A 213 8.98 -16.49 -18.81
N ALA A 214 9.34 -15.39 -18.16
CA ALA A 214 8.82 -14.98 -16.86
C ALA A 214 8.80 -13.45 -16.78
N VAL A 215 8.08 -12.93 -15.78
CA VAL A 215 8.14 -11.51 -15.40
C VAL A 215 9.55 -11.23 -14.87
N PRO A 216 10.30 -10.26 -15.44
CA PRO A 216 11.64 -9.92 -14.95
C PRO A 216 11.56 -9.22 -13.58
N ASP A 217 12.58 -9.43 -12.76
CA ASP A 217 12.72 -8.71 -11.50
C ASP A 217 13.12 -7.25 -11.77
N GLY A 218 12.41 -6.31 -11.14
CA GLY A 218 12.66 -4.86 -11.25
C GLY A 218 11.89 -4.17 -12.38
N ASP A 219 12.36 -2.97 -12.76
CA ASP A 219 11.66 -2.10 -13.69
C ASP A 219 11.66 -2.65 -15.13
N TRP A 220 10.50 -2.63 -15.76
CA TRP A 220 10.32 -3.02 -17.15
C TRP A 220 9.69 -1.90 -17.98
N PHE A 221 10.35 -1.55 -19.08
CA PHE A 221 9.85 -0.57 -20.04
C PHE A 221 9.39 -1.27 -21.33
N CYS A 222 8.22 -0.88 -21.84
CA CYS A 222 7.72 -1.36 -23.13
C CYS A 222 8.56 -0.81 -24.30
N PRO A 223 8.47 -1.39 -25.52
CA PRO A 223 9.22 -0.93 -26.68
C PRO A 223 9.05 0.56 -27.02
N ASP A 224 7.88 1.14 -26.68
CA ASP A 224 7.61 2.56 -26.87
C ASP A 224 8.32 3.46 -25.85
N CYS A 225 8.52 2.96 -24.62
CA CYS A 225 9.13 3.71 -23.51
C CYS A 225 10.63 3.46 -23.36
N ARG A 226 11.16 2.36 -23.91
CA ARG A 226 12.60 2.11 -23.89
C ARG A 226 13.31 3.25 -24.64
N PRO A 227 14.36 3.86 -24.06
CA PRO A 227 15.12 4.86 -24.78
C PRO A 227 15.68 4.22 -26.05
N LYS A 228 15.33 4.78 -27.21
CA LYS A 228 15.91 4.37 -28.50
C LYS A 228 17.41 4.59 -28.38
N GLN A 229 18.17 3.50 -28.31
CA GLN A 229 19.62 3.53 -28.42
C GLN A 229 19.92 4.29 -29.73
N ARG A 230 20.38 5.55 -29.62
CA ARG A 230 21.00 6.22 -30.77
C ARG A 230 22.22 5.38 -31.06
N SER A 231 22.17 4.56 -32.11
CA SER A 231 23.36 3.89 -32.61
C SER A 231 24.43 4.97 -32.74
N SER A 232 25.49 4.89 -31.95
CA SER A 232 26.67 5.71 -32.14
C SER A 232 27.21 5.34 -33.52
N ARG A 233 26.80 6.10 -34.55
CA ARG A 233 27.46 6.06 -35.84
C ARG A 233 28.87 6.53 -35.57
N ILE A 234 29.80 5.59 -35.45
CA ILE A 234 31.22 5.86 -35.44
C ILE A 234 31.47 6.64 -36.74
N PRO A 235 31.95 7.90 -36.71
CA PRO A 235 32.30 8.61 -37.92
C PRO A 235 33.43 7.84 -38.59
N SER A 236 33.16 7.34 -39.79
CA SER A 236 34.16 6.79 -40.70
C SER A 236 35.32 7.79 -40.81
N ARG A 237 36.48 7.45 -40.23
CA ARG A 237 37.72 8.21 -40.34
C ARG A 237 37.97 8.55 -41.81
N GLN A 238 38.09 9.84 -42.11
CA GLN A 238 38.50 10.36 -43.41
C GLN A 238 39.87 9.77 -43.78
N ARG A 239 39.96 9.25 -45.00
CA ARG A 239 41.20 8.81 -45.62
C ARG A 239 41.96 10.04 -46.11
N SER A 240 43.18 10.20 -45.62
CA SER A 240 44.14 11.21 -46.07
C SER A 240 44.50 11.01 -47.54
N SER A 241 44.55 12.09 -48.30
CA SER A 241 45.32 12.25 -49.54
C SER A 241 45.74 13.69 -49.64
#